data_AF-A0A914VSX0-F1
#
_entry.id   AF-A0A914VSX0-F1
#
_cell.length_a   1.000
_cell.length_b   1.000
_cell.length_c   1.000
_cell.angle_alpha   90.00
_cell.angle_beta   90.00
_cell.angle_gamma   90.00
#
_symmetry.space_group_name_H-M   'P 1'
#
loop_
_entity.id
_entity.type
_entity.pdbx_description
1 polymer ?
#
loop_
_entity_poly.entity_id
_entity_poly.type
_entity_poly.pdbx_seq_one_letter_code
_entity_poly.pdbx_strand_id
1 'polypeptide(L)'
;MEPSEVALLTKNRPALVRGMETEAMVDELAAAGVLLRHHENQIASKQTADAKNRELLQIIVTIKPSAFQQFVAALKATGQDRLLELLQGQSIPTHGSTSTQASHPQLSPGETSDSALLHKFEKLNEVQFKDLLRKNLYPLITKELDNGQILSYLHAQGVIDSFNLESIKAGTTSHDKNHLLYTFLTKRPMPDLLLFISGLQATNQKHIAETLGKDL
;
A
#
# COMPACT_ATOMS: atom_id res chain seq x y z
N MET A 1 7.17 21.88 6.15
CA MET A 1 7.77 21.21 7.31
C MET A 1 8.23 22.33 8.21
N GLU A 2 8.08 22.19 9.52
CA GLU A 2 8.44 23.26 10.45
C GLU A 2 9.98 23.40 10.53
N PRO A 3 10.53 24.62 10.73
CA PRO A 3 11.97 24.82 10.82
C PRO A 3 12.64 24.00 11.93
N SER A 4 11.92 23.73 13.03
CA SER A 4 12.36 22.89 14.14
C SER A 4 12.52 21.42 13.73
N GLU A 5 11.63 20.89 12.89
CA GLU A 5 11.67 19.52 12.37
C GLU A 5 12.84 19.34 11.40
N VAL A 6 13.06 20.32 10.51
CA VAL A 6 14.20 20.34 9.59
C VAL A 6 15.52 20.37 10.35
N ALA A 7 15.61 21.19 11.41
CA ALA A 7 16.80 21.25 12.26
C ALA A 7 17.06 19.91 12.97
N LEU A 8 16.00 19.22 13.38
CA LEU A 8 16.08 17.94 14.08
C LEU A 8 16.50 16.78 13.16
N LEU A 9 15.99 16.73 11.92
CA LEU A 9 16.46 15.81 10.88
C LEU A 9 17.93 16.10 10.50
N THR A 10 18.29 17.37 10.38
CA THR A 10 19.66 17.78 10.03
C THR A 10 20.65 17.40 11.13
N LYS A 11 20.31 17.64 12.40
CA LYS A 11 21.12 17.29 13.57
C LYS A 11 21.38 15.78 13.68
N ASN A 12 20.36 14.97 13.44
CA ASN A 12 20.43 13.50 13.59
C ASN A 12 20.79 12.76 12.29
N ARG A 13 21.02 13.49 11.19
CA ARG A 13 21.29 12.92 9.86
C ARG A 13 22.37 11.83 9.85
N PRO A 14 23.54 11.96 10.52
CA PRO A 14 24.57 10.93 10.48
C PRO A 14 24.17 9.61 11.16
N ALA A 15 23.24 9.64 12.13
CA ALA A 15 22.73 8.46 12.80
C ALA A 15 21.62 7.80 11.97
N LEU A 16 20.70 8.62 11.44
CA LEU A 16 19.63 8.16 10.54
C LEU A 16 20.20 7.49 9.28
N VAL A 17 21.23 8.07 8.68
CA VAL A 17 21.83 7.51 7.45
C VAL A 17 22.42 6.12 7.66
N ARG A 18 22.98 5.84 8.84
CA ARG A 18 23.65 4.58 9.15
C ARG A 18 22.72 3.51 9.71
N GLY A 19 21.64 3.91 10.38
CA GLY A 19 20.75 3.00 11.08
C GLY A 19 19.45 2.70 10.36
N MET A 20 19.08 3.48 9.34
CA MET A 20 17.77 3.38 8.73
C MET A 20 17.68 2.23 7.73
N GLU A 21 16.62 1.44 7.84
CA GLU A 21 16.26 0.42 6.88
C GLU A 21 15.47 1.05 5.73
N THR A 22 16.18 1.47 4.68
CA THR A 22 15.59 2.29 3.62
C THR A 22 14.42 1.63 2.93
N GLU A 23 14.49 0.33 2.67
CA GLU A 23 13.50 -0.37 1.83
C GLU A 23 12.16 -0.47 2.56
N ALA A 24 12.16 -0.89 3.83
CA ALA A 24 10.97 -0.89 4.67
C ALA A 24 10.39 0.53 4.85
N MET A 25 11.24 1.55 4.98
CA MET A 25 10.80 2.94 5.07
C MET A 25 10.18 3.45 3.77
N VAL A 26 10.71 3.06 2.62
CA VAL A 26 10.20 3.46 1.32
C VAL A 26 8.80 2.88 1.11
N ASP A 27 8.59 1.62 1.46
CA ASP A 27 7.29 0.95 1.34
C ASP A 27 6.22 1.64 2.21
N GLU A 28 6.54 1.90 3.49
CA GLU A 28 5.62 2.60 4.41
C GLU A 28 5.32 4.04 3.97
N LEU A 29 6.33 4.78 3.48
CA LEU A 29 6.14 6.17 3.05
C LEU A 29 5.47 6.29 1.68
N ALA A 30 5.62 5.29 0.82
CA ALA A 30 4.84 5.17 -0.41
C ALA A 30 3.39 4.84 -0.08
N ALA A 31 3.14 3.91 0.85
CA ALA A 31 1.78 3.56 1.32
C ALA A 31 1.06 4.76 1.96
N ALA A 32 1.79 5.60 2.70
CA ALA A 32 1.27 6.85 3.27
C ALA A 32 1.10 8.00 2.25
N GLY A 33 1.43 7.77 0.96
CA GLY A 33 1.35 8.77 -0.10
C GLY A 33 2.34 9.93 0.05
N VAL A 34 3.39 9.74 0.84
CA VAL A 34 4.46 10.73 1.03
C VAL A 34 5.46 10.62 -0.11
N LEU A 35 5.88 9.40 -0.44
CA LEU A 35 6.72 9.14 -1.60
C LEU A 35 5.85 8.94 -2.83
N LEU A 36 6.42 9.35 -3.96
CA LEU A 36 5.84 9.14 -5.28
C LEU A 36 6.81 8.23 -6.03
N ARG A 37 6.32 7.54 -7.06
CA ARG A 37 7.13 6.59 -7.84
C ARG A 37 8.47 7.13 -8.34
N HIS A 38 8.54 8.43 -8.67
CA HIS A 38 9.81 9.03 -9.08
C HIS A 38 10.81 9.20 -7.91
N HIS A 39 10.32 9.43 -6.69
CA HIS A 39 11.13 9.42 -5.47
C HIS A 39 11.66 8.02 -5.18
N GLU A 40 10.81 6.99 -5.28
CA GLU A 40 11.21 5.60 -5.11
C GLU A 40 12.32 5.21 -6.10
N ASN A 41 12.16 5.58 -7.38
CA ASN A 41 13.18 5.35 -8.40
C ASN A 41 14.49 6.09 -8.10
N GLN A 42 14.42 7.34 -7.62
CA GLN A 42 15.60 8.11 -7.22
C GLN A 42 16.35 7.43 -6.07
N ILE A 43 15.62 6.91 -5.08
CA ILE A 43 16.19 6.18 -3.95
C ILE A 43 16.78 4.84 -4.43
N ALA A 44 16.02 4.06 -5.20
CA ALA A 44 16.45 2.76 -5.72
C ALA A 44 17.68 2.85 -6.64
N SER A 45 17.88 3.99 -7.32
CA SER A 45 19.05 4.24 -8.17
C SER A 45 20.38 4.35 -7.40
N LYS A 46 20.33 4.50 -6.07
CA LYS A 46 21.55 4.62 -5.25
C LYS A 46 22.13 3.25 -4.94
N GLN A 47 23.47 3.16 -5.02
CA GLN A 47 24.19 1.89 -4.92
C GLN A 47 24.37 1.39 -3.49
N THR A 48 24.40 2.27 -2.49
CA THR A 48 24.68 1.91 -1.09
C THR A 48 23.50 2.26 -0.20
N ALA A 49 23.29 1.49 0.88
CA ALA A 49 22.25 1.76 1.87
C ALA A 49 22.36 3.19 2.43
N ASP A 50 23.58 3.64 2.75
CA ASP A 50 23.83 5.02 3.18
C ASP A 50 23.41 6.06 2.13
N ALA A 51 23.66 5.80 0.84
CA ALA A 51 23.26 6.72 -0.22
C ALA A 51 21.74 6.72 -0.43
N LYS A 52 21.09 5.55 -0.34
CA LYS A 52 19.62 5.42 -0.33
C LYS A 52 19.00 6.20 0.84
N ASN A 53 19.56 6.04 2.04
CA ASN A 53 19.11 6.74 3.25
C ASN A 53 19.30 8.26 3.16
N ARG A 54 20.43 8.73 2.60
CA ARG A 54 20.66 10.17 2.37
C ARG A 54 19.66 10.76 1.40
N GLU A 55 19.35 10.02 0.33
CA GLU A 55 18.37 10.43 -0.68
C GLU A 55 16.97 10.50 -0.09
N LEU A 56 16.55 9.47 0.66
CA LEU A 56 15.26 9.45 1.34
C LEU A 56 15.09 10.65 2.28
N LEU A 57 16.09 10.94 3.12
CA LEU A 57 16.03 12.10 4.03
C LEU A 57 15.98 13.43 3.28
N GLN A 58 16.71 13.54 2.17
CA GLN A 58 16.68 14.73 1.32
C GLN A 58 15.28 14.96 0.75
N ILE A 59 14.67 13.89 0.24
CA ILE A 59 13.31 13.90 -0.30
C ILE A 59 12.32 14.30 0.79
N ILE A 60 12.39 13.70 1.98
CA ILE A 60 11.48 14.02 3.10
C ILE A 60 11.54 15.49 3.51
N VAL A 61 12.73 16.09 3.57
CA VAL A 61 12.89 17.53 3.89
C VAL A 61 12.28 18.43 2.80
N THR A 62 12.24 17.97 1.55
CA THR A 62 11.71 18.74 0.41
C THR A 62 10.20 18.58 0.19
N ILE A 63 9.57 17.57 0.80
CA ILE A 63 8.15 17.27 0.62
C ILE A 63 7.28 18.06 1.63
N LYS A 64 5.98 18.12 1.32
CA LYS A 64 4.87 18.78 2.04
C LYS A 64 5.01 18.84 3.58
N PRO A 65 4.35 19.80 4.25
CA PRO A 65 4.43 19.98 5.70
C PRO A 65 4.18 18.74 6.57
N SER A 66 3.38 17.78 6.13
CA SER A 66 3.07 16.55 6.86
C SER A 66 4.11 15.43 6.72
N ALA A 67 5.14 15.59 5.89
CA ALA A 67 6.13 14.53 5.61
C ALA A 67 6.88 14.07 6.87
N PHE A 68 7.14 14.97 7.82
CA PHE A 68 7.85 14.64 9.06
C PHE A 68 7.03 13.69 9.96
N GLN A 69 5.74 13.95 10.13
CA GLN A 69 4.86 13.10 10.95
C GLN A 69 4.72 11.70 10.37
N GLN A 70 4.61 11.60 9.05
CA GLN A 70 4.53 10.33 8.35
C GLN A 70 5.87 9.58 8.36
N PHE A 71 6.99 10.30 8.29
CA PHE A 71 8.33 9.75 8.51
C PHE A 71 8.48 9.14 9.91
N VAL A 72 8.00 9.84 10.93
CA VAL A 72 7.97 9.34 12.31
C VAL A 72 7.06 8.11 12.46
N ALA A 73 5.89 8.12 11.83
CA ALA A 73 4.97 6.99 11.84
C ALA A 73 5.58 5.76 11.14
N ALA A 74 6.25 5.94 10.00
CA ALA A 74 6.94 4.88 9.28
C ALA A 74 8.10 4.26 10.09
N LEU A 75 8.89 5.08 10.80
CA LEU A 75 9.93 4.57 11.71
C LEU A 75 9.34 3.68 12.80
N LYS A 76 8.16 4.03 13.32
CA LYS A 76 7.46 3.22 14.32
C LYS A 76 6.87 1.93 13.72
N ALA A 77 6.26 2.01 12.53
CA ALA A 77 5.66 0.87 11.85
C ALA A 77 6.71 -0.20 11.47
N THR A 78 7.90 0.26 11.09
CA THR A 78 9.04 -0.61 10.76
C THR A 78 9.84 -1.10 11.97
N GLY A 79 9.44 -0.75 13.20
CA GLY A 79 10.13 -1.16 14.42
C GLY A 79 11.51 -0.50 14.61
N GLN A 80 11.77 0.64 13.95
CA GLN A 80 13.02 1.40 14.06
C GLN A 80 13.00 2.35 15.27
N ASP A 81 12.57 1.82 16.43
CA ASP A 81 12.32 2.56 17.68
C ASP A 81 13.57 3.33 18.16
N ARG A 82 14.75 2.76 17.97
CA ARG A 82 16.02 3.41 18.33
C ARG A 82 16.28 4.71 17.56
N LEU A 83 15.83 4.78 16.31
CA LEU A 83 15.93 6.00 15.49
C LEU A 83 14.83 7.00 15.85
N LEU A 84 13.65 6.49 16.21
CA LEU A 84 12.54 7.29 16.71
C LEU A 84 12.91 8.00 18.03
N GLU A 85 13.55 7.31 18.97
CA GLU A 85 14.05 7.86 20.23
C GLU A 85 15.06 9.00 20.02
N LEU A 86 15.93 8.87 19.01
CA LEU A 86 16.88 9.91 18.62
C LEU A 86 16.19 11.17 18.09
N LEU A 87 15.03 11.03 17.46
CA LEU A 87 14.23 12.14 16.94
C LEU A 87 13.34 12.77 18.01
N GLN A 88 12.99 12.05 19.07
CA GLN A 88 12.14 12.54 20.15
C GLN A 88 12.94 13.17 21.32
N GLY A 89 14.27 13.13 21.30
CA GLY A 89 15.11 13.89 22.24
C GLY A 89 15.32 13.25 23.64
N GLN A 90 15.18 11.92 23.76
CA GLN A 90 15.50 11.05 24.91
C GLN A 90 14.65 11.13 26.20
N SER A 91 14.19 9.96 26.67
CA SER A 91 14.67 9.29 27.91
C SER A 91 14.06 7.88 28.01
N ILE A 92 14.91 6.85 28.04
CA ILE A 92 14.49 5.49 28.42
C ILE A 92 14.11 5.50 29.91
N PRO A 93 13.22 4.61 30.35
CA PRO A 93 13.65 3.68 31.38
C PRO A 93 13.50 2.24 30.92
N THR A 94 14.65 1.59 30.75
CA THR A 94 14.82 0.16 30.88
C THR A 94 14.31 -0.24 32.27
N HIS A 95 13.29 -1.11 32.35
CA HIS A 95 13.20 -2.26 33.25
C HIS A 95 11.75 -2.80 33.30
N GLY A 96 11.60 -4.12 33.19
CA GLY A 96 10.56 -4.83 33.92
C GLY A 96 9.60 -5.66 33.08
N SER A 97 9.96 -6.92 32.87
CA SER A 97 9.06 -8.04 32.62
C SER A 97 7.77 -7.95 33.46
N THR A 98 6.62 -8.37 32.94
CA THR A 98 5.95 -9.62 33.36
C THR A 98 4.56 -9.76 32.73
N SER A 99 4.34 -10.93 32.14
CA SER A 99 3.10 -11.70 32.07
C SER A 99 1.88 -11.11 32.77
N THR A 100 0.75 -11.00 32.06
CA THR A 100 -0.54 -11.51 32.56
C THR A 100 -1.40 -11.95 31.38
N GLN A 101 -1.47 -13.27 31.28
CA GLN A 101 -2.47 -14.10 30.62
C GLN A 101 -3.89 -13.82 31.17
N ALA A 102 -4.89 -13.71 30.28
CA ALA A 102 -6.35 -13.89 30.45
C ALA A 102 -7.06 -12.89 29.51
N SER A 103 -7.92 -13.23 28.55
CA SER A 103 -8.75 -14.43 28.36
C SER A 103 -9.12 -14.55 26.89
N HIS A 104 -9.14 -15.78 26.39
CA HIS A 104 -9.94 -16.15 25.22
C HIS A 104 -11.41 -15.80 25.46
N PRO A 105 -12.13 -15.40 24.40
CA PRO A 105 -13.21 -16.26 23.95
C PRO A 105 -12.85 -16.87 22.60
N GLN A 106 -12.73 -18.19 22.63
CA GLN A 106 -12.74 -19.08 21.49
C GLN A 106 -14.10 -18.94 20.77
N LEU A 107 -14.10 -18.40 19.56
CA LEU A 107 -15.20 -18.49 18.61
C LEU A 107 -14.71 -19.28 17.39
N SER A 108 -15.51 -20.28 17.04
CA SER A 108 -15.26 -21.35 16.09
C SER A 108 -14.84 -20.90 14.68
N PRO A 109 -14.14 -21.77 13.93
CA PRO A 109 -13.76 -21.54 12.54
C PRO A 109 -14.99 -21.72 11.64
N GLY A 110 -15.70 -20.63 11.39
CA GLY A 110 -16.49 -20.48 10.17
C GLY A 110 -15.61 -19.83 9.13
N GLU A 111 -14.88 -20.63 8.34
CA GLU A 111 -14.25 -20.13 7.11
C GLU A 111 -15.36 -19.63 6.19
N THR A 112 -15.69 -18.34 6.30
CA THR A 112 -16.52 -17.67 5.33
C THR A 112 -15.83 -17.82 3.98
N SER A 113 -16.55 -18.32 2.96
CA SER A 113 -16.07 -18.46 1.57
C SER A 113 -15.34 -17.21 1.05
N ASP A 114 -15.65 -16.04 1.63
CA ASP A 114 -14.99 -14.76 1.40
C ASP A 114 -13.47 -14.77 1.66
N SER A 115 -12.98 -15.45 2.71
CA SER A 115 -11.53 -15.51 3.03
C SER A 115 -10.80 -16.56 2.19
N ALA A 116 -11.48 -17.66 1.86
CA ALA A 116 -10.90 -18.75 1.08
C ALA A 116 -10.57 -18.31 -0.35
N LEU A 117 -11.42 -17.47 -0.95
CA LEU A 117 -11.22 -16.94 -2.30
C LEU A 117 -10.06 -15.95 -2.35
N LEU A 118 -9.95 -15.03 -1.39
CA LEU A 118 -8.83 -14.09 -1.31
C LEU A 118 -7.49 -14.83 -1.12
N HIS A 119 -7.47 -15.83 -0.24
CA HIS A 119 -6.29 -16.66 0.00
C HIS A 119 -5.85 -17.49 -1.23
N LYS A 120 -6.77 -17.83 -2.15
CA LYS A 120 -6.41 -18.42 -3.45
C LYS A 120 -5.68 -17.40 -4.34
N PHE A 121 -6.13 -16.15 -4.37
CA PHE A 121 -5.50 -15.09 -5.14
C PHE A 121 -4.13 -14.68 -4.58
N GLU A 122 -3.96 -14.69 -3.25
CA GLU A 122 -2.68 -14.40 -2.59
C GLU A 122 -1.55 -15.38 -2.97
N LYS A 123 -1.90 -16.61 -3.37
CA LYS A 123 -0.94 -17.63 -3.83
C LYS A 123 -0.48 -17.41 -5.27
N LEU A 124 -1.11 -16.52 -6.01
CA LEU A 124 -0.72 -16.22 -7.39
C LEU A 124 0.40 -15.19 -7.42
N ASN A 125 1.31 -15.36 -8.37
CA ASN A 125 2.20 -14.28 -8.76
C ASN A 125 1.50 -13.32 -9.75
N GLU A 126 2.12 -12.15 -9.95
CA GLU A 126 1.58 -11.09 -10.80
C GLU A 126 1.28 -11.55 -12.24
N VAL A 127 2.13 -12.43 -12.80
CA VAL A 127 1.96 -12.95 -14.17
C VAL A 127 0.72 -13.82 -14.25
N GLN A 128 0.54 -14.73 -13.28
CA GLN A 128 -0.61 -15.63 -13.21
C GLN A 128 -1.91 -14.85 -13.03
N PHE A 129 -1.93 -13.84 -12.15
CA PHE A 129 -3.12 -13.00 -11.94
C PHE A 129 -3.47 -12.21 -13.21
N LYS A 130 -2.48 -11.62 -13.88
CA LYS A 130 -2.70 -10.85 -15.12
C LYS A 130 -3.20 -11.74 -16.25
N ASP A 131 -2.69 -12.96 -16.38
CA ASP A 131 -3.20 -13.93 -17.35
C ASP A 131 -4.63 -14.36 -17.03
N LEU A 132 -4.96 -14.50 -15.77
CA LEU A 132 -6.33 -14.79 -15.33
C LEU A 132 -7.29 -13.63 -15.64
N LEU A 133 -6.87 -12.37 -15.41
CA LEU A 133 -7.61 -11.18 -15.84
C LEU A 133 -7.82 -11.14 -17.36
N ARG A 134 -6.80 -11.49 -18.16
CA ARG A 134 -6.91 -11.52 -19.62
C ARG A 134 -7.88 -12.61 -20.11
N LYS A 135 -7.81 -13.81 -19.53
CA LYS A 135 -8.71 -14.92 -19.87
C LYS A 135 -10.17 -14.62 -19.53
N ASN A 136 -10.39 -13.94 -18.41
CA ASN A 136 -11.72 -13.58 -17.94
C ASN A 136 -12.17 -12.18 -18.39
N LEU A 137 -11.37 -11.48 -19.20
CA LEU A 137 -11.63 -10.10 -19.62
C LEU A 137 -12.99 -9.95 -20.31
N TYR A 138 -13.32 -10.85 -21.24
CA TYR A 138 -14.57 -10.78 -21.99
C TYR A 138 -15.80 -11.05 -21.10
N PRO A 139 -15.85 -12.13 -20.28
CA PRO A 139 -16.91 -12.31 -19.27
C PRO A 139 -17.05 -11.13 -18.30
N LEU A 140 -15.96 -10.48 -17.95
CA LEU A 140 -15.95 -9.40 -16.97
C LEU A 140 -16.42 -8.06 -17.54
N ILE A 141 -16.02 -7.75 -18.78
CA ILE A 141 -16.46 -6.55 -19.48
C ILE A 141 -17.94 -6.64 -19.84
N THR A 142 -18.45 -7.85 -20.13
CA THR A 142 -19.86 -8.10 -20.50
C THR A 142 -20.80 -8.30 -19.32
N LYS A 143 -20.28 -8.63 -18.12
CA LYS A 143 -21.07 -8.71 -16.89
C LYS A 143 -21.29 -7.34 -16.25
N GLU A 144 -22.33 -7.25 -15.42
CA GLU A 144 -22.74 -6.06 -14.67
C GLU A 144 -21.73 -5.70 -13.56
N LEU A 145 -20.50 -5.32 -13.93
CA LEU A 145 -19.59 -4.64 -13.02
C LEU A 145 -20.13 -3.24 -12.75
N ASP A 146 -20.58 -2.99 -11.52
CA ASP A 146 -20.87 -1.67 -11.01
C ASP A 146 -19.56 -0.92 -10.78
N ASN A 147 -19.15 -0.21 -11.84
CA ASN A 147 -17.98 0.66 -11.84
C ASN A 147 -18.05 1.74 -10.74
N GLY A 148 -19.24 2.24 -10.38
CA GLY A 148 -19.35 3.36 -9.46
C GLY A 148 -18.81 3.01 -8.08
N GLN A 149 -19.26 1.88 -7.54
CA GLN A 149 -18.86 1.43 -6.21
C GLN A 149 -17.41 0.95 -6.18
N ILE A 150 -16.99 0.15 -7.17
CA ILE A 150 -15.62 -0.39 -7.20
C ILE A 150 -14.58 0.71 -7.43
N LEU A 151 -14.85 1.69 -8.29
CA LEU A 151 -13.93 2.80 -8.52
C LEU A 151 -13.81 3.71 -7.29
N SER A 152 -14.91 3.94 -6.58
CA SER A 152 -14.89 4.70 -5.31
C SER A 152 -14.06 3.98 -4.26
N TYR A 153 -14.20 2.65 -4.15
CA TYR A 153 -13.40 1.83 -3.26
C TYR A 153 -11.91 1.90 -3.63
N LEU A 154 -11.56 1.65 -4.90
CA LEU A 154 -10.17 1.67 -5.36
C LEU A 154 -9.51 3.04 -5.22
N HIS A 155 -10.27 4.12 -5.40
CA HIS A 155 -9.79 5.48 -5.15
C HIS A 155 -9.54 5.73 -3.65
N ALA A 156 -10.46 5.29 -2.79
CA ALA A 156 -10.29 5.39 -1.34
C ALA A 156 -9.09 4.57 -0.83
N GLN A 157 -8.78 3.44 -1.48
CA GLN A 157 -7.59 2.63 -1.19
C GLN A 157 -6.30 3.12 -1.89
N GLY A 158 -6.36 4.23 -2.66
CA GLY A 158 -5.19 4.79 -3.34
C GLY A 158 -4.72 4.02 -4.58
N VAL A 159 -5.43 2.96 -4.99
CA VAL A 159 -5.10 2.16 -6.18
C VAL A 159 -5.29 2.98 -7.46
N ILE A 160 -6.34 3.81 -7.50
CA ILE A 160 -6.65 4.70 -8.62
C ILE A 160 -6.53 6.14 -8.15
N ASP A 161 -5.71 6.95 -8.83
CA ASP A 161 -5.65 8.40 -8.58
C ASP A 161 -6.86 9.14 -9.20
N SER A 162 -7.07 10.40 -8.80
CA SER A 162 -8.21 11.18 -9.30
C SER A 162 -8.20 11.36 -10.82
N PHE A 163 -7.03 11.40 -11.46
CA PHE A 163 -6.95 11.56 -12.93
C PHE A 163 -7.46 10.30 -13.64
N ASN A 164 -6.99 9.12 -13.24
CA ASN A 164 -7.41 7.85 -13.79
C ASN A 164 -8.87 7.52 -13.43
N LEU A 165 -9.33 7.92 -12.23
CA LEU A 165 -10.72 7.80 -11.84
C LEU A 165 -11.64 8.54 -12.81
N GLU A 166 -11.35 9.81 -13.07
CA GLU A 166 -12.13 10.63 -13.99
C GLU A 166 -12.00 10.14 -15.44
N SER A 167 -10.81 9.67 -15.85
CA SER A 167 -10.62 9.05 -17.16
C SER A 167 -11.47 7.79 -17.35
N ILE A 168 -11.59 6.93 -16.33
CA ILE A 168 -12.42 5.73 -16.40
C ILE A 168 -13.91 6.13 -16.38
N LYS A 169 -14.31 7.08 -15.54
CA LYS A 169 -15.70 7.58 -15.48
C LYS A 169 -16.16 8.24 -16.77
N ALA A 170 -15.25 8.86 -17.52
CA ALA A 170 -15.51 9.48 -18.81
C ALA A 170 -15.86 8.46 -19.93
N GLY A 171 -15.69 7.15 -19.69
CA GLY A 171 -16.14 6.11 -20.60
C GLY A 171 -17.63 6.23 -20.92
N THR A 172 -17.99 6.10 -22.19
CA THR A 172 -19.36 6.34 -22.69
C THR A 172 -20.34 5.23 -22.31
N THR A 173 -19.87 3.99 -22.25
CA THR A 173 -20.68 2.83 -21.91
C THR A 173 -20.07 2.08 -20.72
N SER A 174 -20.85 1.27 -20.01
CA SER A 174 -20.31 0.40 -18.95
C SER A 174 -19.22 -0.53 -19.47
N HIS A 175 -19.35 -0.98 -20.73
CA HIS A 175 -18.32 -1.76 -21.43
C HIS A 175 -17.00 -0.99 -21.54
N ASP A 176 -17.04 0.28 -21.97
CA ASP A 176 -15.85 1.12 -22.10
C ASP A 176 -15.20 1.38 -20.73
N LYS A 177 -16.02 1.67 -19.70
CA LYS A 177 -15.53 1.88 -18.33
C LYS A 177 -14.85 0.62 -17.79
N ASN A 178 -15.48 -0.54 -17.96
CA ASN A 178 -14.90 -1.83 -17.60
C ASN A 178 -13.57 -2.03 -18.32
N HIS A 179 -13.55 -1.84 -19.64
CA HIS A 179 -12.34 -2.01 -20.44
C HIS A 179 -11.19 -1.10 -19.98
N LEU A 180 -11.48 0.17 -19.68
CA LEU A 180 -10.50 1.13 -19.16
C LEU A 180 -9.99 0.71 -17.77
N LEU A 181 -10.88 0.29 -16.86
CA LEU A 181 -10.52 -0.23 -15.55
C LEU A 181 -9.62 -1.48 -15.66
N TYR A 182 -9.95 -2.42 -16.55
CA TYR A 182 -9.11 -3.60 -16.78
C TYR A 182 -7.74 -3.24 -17.36
N THR A 183 -7.70 -2.35 -18.35
CA THR A 183 -6.45 -1.86 -18.95
C THR A 183 -5.56 -1.20 -17.91
N PHE A 184 -6.18 -0.51 -16.96
CA PHE A 184 -5.48 0.06 -15.82
C PHE A 184 -4.94 -1.03 -14.89
N LEU A 185 -5.78 -1.96 -14.44
CA LEU A 185 -5.41 -3.03 -13.50
C LEU A 185 -4.29 -3.93 -14.05
N THR A 186 -4.28 -4.25 -15.35
CA THR A 186 -3.20 -5.06 -15.95
C THR A 186 -1.80 -4.43 -15.85
N LYS A 187 -1.71 -3.13 -15.56
CA LYS A 187 -0.45 -2.40 -15.38
C LYS A 187 -0.09 -2.23 -13.89
N ARG A 188 -0.95 -2.68 -12.98
CA ARG A 188 -0.78 -2.53 -11.54
C ARG A 188 -0.02 -3.71 -10.94
N PRO A 189 0.69 -3.51 -9.82
CA PRO A 189 1.36 -4.57 -9.09
C PRO A 189 0.36 -5.47 -8.34
N MET A 190 0.81 -6.63 -7.88
CA MET A 190 -0.03 -7.61 -7.20
C MET A 190 -0.85 -7.06 -5.99
N PRO A 191 -0.31 -6.20 -5.11
CA PRO A 191 -1.09 -5.66 -3.99
C PRO A 191 -2.35 -4.91 -4.44
N ASP A 192 -2.24 -4.08 -5.46
CA ASP A 192 -3.37 -3.35 -6.06
C ASP A 192 -4.41 -4.30 -6.69
N LEU A 193 -3.94 -5.42 -7.25
CA LEU A 193 -4.80 -6.46 -7.82
C LEU A 193 -5.58 -7.21 -6.74
N LEU A 194 -4.97 -7.45 -5.57
CA LEU A 194 -5.66 -8.02 -4.42
C LEU A 194 -6.70 -7.05 -3.86
N LEU A 195 -6.37 -5.75 -3.76
CA LEU A 195 -7.32 -4.72 -3.36
C LEU A 195 -8.52 -4.62 -4.30
N PHE A 196 -8.34 -4.91 -5.60
CA PHE A 196 -9.45 -5.05 -6.52
C PHE A 196 -10.37 -6.22 -6.17
N ILE A 197 -9.83 -7.40 -5.84
CA ILE A 197 -10.63 -8.55 -5.38
C ILE A 197 -11.37 -8.22 -4.08
N SER A 198 -10.68 -7.62 -3.10
CA SER A 198 -11.28 -7.15 -1.85
C SER A 198 -12.39 -6.12 -2.10
N GLY A 199 -12.18 -5.22 -3.06
CA GLY A 199 -13.18 -4.24 -3.49
C GLY A 199 -14.43 -4.91 -4.07
N LEU A 200 -14.27 -5.92 -4.94
CA LEU A 200 -15.41 -6.68 -5.47
C LEU A 200 -16.21 -7.33 -4.34
N GLN A 201 -15.54 -7.86 -3.32
CA GLN A 201 -16.21 -8.43 -2.16
C GLN A 201 -16.92 -7.36 -1.31
N ALA A 202 -16.26 -6.23 -1.06
CA ALA A 202 -16.78 -5.12 -0.26
C ALA A 202 -17.98 -4.42 -0.91
N THR A 203 -18.02 -4.36 -2.24
CA THR A 203 -19.12 -3.75 -3.00
C THR A 203 -20.24 -4.74 -3.35
N ASN A 204 -20.30 -5.90 -2.69
CA ASN A 204 -21.28 -6.95 -2.96
C ASN A 204 -21.27 -7.49 -4.42
N GLN A 205 -20.13 -7.39 -5.08
CA GLN A 205 -19.87 -7.89 -6.44
C GLN A 205 -19.11 -9.23 -6.40
N LYS A 206 -19.37 -10.05 -5.39
CA LYS A 206 -18.67 -11.31 -5.12
C LYS A 206 -18.73 -12.30 -6.29
N HIS A 207 -19.86 -12.33 -7.00
CA HIS A 207 -20.05 -13.18 -8.18
C HIS A 207 -19.02 -12.92 -9.30
N ILE A 208 -18.44 -11.71 -9.35
CA ILE A 208 -17.37 -11.33 -10.28
C ILE A 208 -16.04 -11.92 -9.81
N ALA A 209 -15.73 -11.78 -8.52
CA ALA A 209 -14.55 -12.39 -7.91
C ALA A 209 -14.58 -13.93 -8.00
N GLU A 210 -15.75 -14.54 -7.81
CA GLU A 210 -15.98 -15.97 -8.03
C GLU A 210 -15.80 -16.37 -9.49
N THR A 211 -16.27 -15.55 -10.44
CA THR A 211 -16.04 -15.82 -11.88
C THR A 211 -14.56 -15.82 -12.20
N LEU A 212 -13.79 -14.87 -11.66
CA LEU A 212 -12.33 -14.84 -11.77
C LEU A 212 -11.71 -16.09 -11.12
N GLY A 213 -12.22 -16.48 -9.95
CA GLY A 213 -11.73 -17.63 -9.18
C GLY A 213 -12.11 -19.01 -9.71
N LYS A 214 -12.95 -19.12 -10.75
CA LYS A 214 -13.31 -20.43 -11.33
C LYS A 214 -12.15 -21.11 -12.04
N ASP A 215 -11.19 -20.33 -12.53
CA ASP A 215 -10.01 -20.83 -13.23
C ASP A 215 -8.80 -21.02 -12.29
N LEU A 216 -9.02 -21.00 -10.96
CA LEU A 216 -8.04 -21.19 -9.87
C LEU A 216 -8.20 -22.50 -9.11
#